data_AF-A0A7Z8VQJ7-F1
#
_entry.id   AF-A0A7Z8VQJ7-F1
#
_cell.length_a   1.000
_cell.length_b   1.000
_cell.length_c   1.000
_cell.angle_alpha   90.00
_cell.angle_beta   90.00
_cell.angle_gamma   90.00
#
_symmetry.space_group_name_H-M   'P 1'
#
loop_
_entity.id
_entity.type
_entity.pdbx_description
1 polymer ?
#
loop_
_entity_poly.entity_id
_entity_poly.type
_entity_poly.pdbx_seq_one_letter_code
_entity_poly.pdbx_strand_id
1 'polypeptide(L)'
;MTKNSRQQEQAAARDSVIRGNDIHNEVCQIVVDALKDGKMEPEHIKEVLRAVVNGAFEGATDSEPEAKEVLQKTVAGIDDALSQVAQASSLAIEEATGNVDEFTEHDLKRALADLNDLEKLFFDTLTEVAKGGQELTSSTINSIVEHLQQSSTSVGRTVAEQSSHLRNVHEITS
;
A
#
# COMPACT_ATOMS: atom_id res chain seq x y z
N MET A 1 -7.30 -19.79 4.84
CA MET A 1 -6.76 -19.33 6.14
C MET A 1 -6.64 -17.80 6.23
N THR A 2 -7.30 -17.04 5.32
CA THR A 2 -7.14 -15.58 5.18
C THR A 2 -7.84 -14.74 6.25
N LYS A 3 -8.99 -15.19 6.78
CA LYS A 3 -9.77 -14.40 7.75
C LYS A 3 -9.02 -14.12 9.06
N ASN A 4 -8.16 -15.04 9.49
CA ASN A 4 -7.39 -14.89 10.75
C ASN A 4 -6.24 -13.88 10.57
N SER A 5 -5.59 -13.87 9.40
CA SER A 5 -4.52 -12.91 9.07
C SER A 5 -5.02 -11.47 9.02
N ARG A 6 -6.19 -11.22 8.41
CA ARG A 6 -6.78 -9.85 8.37
C ARG A 6 -7.08 -9.30 9.76
N GLN A 7 -7.61 -10.13 10.63
CA GLN A 7 -7.88 -9.73 12.01
C GLN A 7 -6.59 -9.43 12.77
N GLN A 8 -5.51 -10.15 12.47
CA GLN A 8 -4.19 -9.88 13.05
C GLN A 8 -3.59 -8.58 12.54
N GLU A 9 -3.65 -8.31 11.23
CA GLU A 9 -3.20 -7.04 10.62
C GLU A 9 -3.95 -5.84 11.22
N GLN A 10 -5.27 -5.95 11.34
CA GLN A 10 -6.13 -4.94 11.97
C GLN A 10 -5.77 -4.73 13.44
N ALA A 11 -5.63 -5.81 14.23
CA ALA A 11 -5.26 -5.71 15.64
C ALA A 11 -3.86 -5.11 15.83
N ALA A 12 -2.89 -5.48 14.99
CA ALA A 12 -1.53 -4.96 15.06
C ALA A 12 -1.50 -3.45 14.78
N ALA A 13 -2.23 -2.99 13.75
CA ALA A 13 -2.35 -1.57 13.43
C ALA A 13 -3.05 -0.79 14.56
N ARG A 14 -4.14 -1.36 15.11
CA ARG A 14 -4.83 -0.80 16.28
C ARG A 14 -3.88 -0.62 17.46
N ASP A 15 -3.15 -1.68 17.82
CA ASP A 15 -2.26 -1.66 18.96
C ASP A 15 -1.06 -0.71 18.75
N SER A 16 -0.60 -0.56 17.50
CA SER A 16 0.41 0.45 17.14
C SER A 16 -0.06 1.86 17.45
N VAL A 17 -1.27 2.19 16.99
CA VAL A 17 -1.89 3.49 17.27
C VAL A 17 -2.11 3.71 18.76
N ILE A 18 -2.61 2.71 19.49
CA ILE A 18 -2.84 2.81 20.95
C ILE A 18 -1.53 3.06 21.70
N ARG A 19 -0.44 2.42 21.28
CA ARG A 19 0.88 2.67 21.87
C ARG A 19 1.41 4.07 21.53
N GLY A 20 1.02 4.63 20.39
CA GLY A 20 1.37 5.97 19.93
C GLY A 20 2.84 6.15 19.52
N ASN A 21 3.67 5.11 19.64
CA ASN A 21 5.07 5.15 19.28
C ASN A 21 5.25 4.83 17.80
N ASP A 22 5.91 5.74 17.07
CA ASP A 22 6.35 5.54 15.68
C ASP A 22 5.33 4.81 14.78
N ILE A 23 4.07 5.28 14.83
CA ILE A 23 2.93 4.71 14.10
C ILE A 23 3.26 4.52 12.62
N HIS A 24 3.99 5.46 12.03
CA HIS A 24 4.43 5.40 10.64
C HIS A 24 5.21 4.12 10.34
N ASN A 25 6.30 3.88 11.06
CA ASN A 25 7.20 2.76 10.79
C ASN A 25 6.57 1.42 11.17
N GLU A 26 5.81 1.37 12.26
CA GLU A 26 5.11 0.14 12.65
C GLU A 26 4.03 -0.26 11.63
N VAL A 27 3.22 0.70 11.16
CA VAL A 27 2.22 0.47 10.10
C VAL A 27 2.91 0.04 8.81
N CYS A 28 4.00 0.71 8.44
CA CYS A 28 4.78 0.36 7.26
C CYS A 28 5.23 -1.11 7.31
N GLN A 29 5.80 -1.54 8.45
CA GLN A 29 6.27 -2.91 8.64
C GLN A 29 5.13 -3.94 8.58
N ILE A 30 3.97 -3.64 9.19
CA ILE A 30 2.79 -4.51 9.15
C ILE A 30 2.35 -4.76 7.70
N VAL A 31 2.26 -3.70 6.89
CA VAL A 31 1.85 -3.80 5.49
C VAL A 31 2.88 -4.57 4.67
N VAL A 32 4.17 -4.26 4.83
CA VAL A 32 5.26 -4.98 4.13
C VAL A 32 5.20 -6.47 4.48
N ASP A 33 5.07 -6.83 5.75
CA ASP A 33 5.04 -8.23 6.17
C ASP A 33 3.79 -8.98 5.68
N ALA A 34 2.64 -8.30 5.63
CA ALA A 34 1.40 -8.88 5.11
C ALA A 34 1.42 -9.08 3.58
N LEU A 35 2.27 -8.33 2.87
CA LEU A 35 2.44 -8.39 1.42
C LEU A 35 3.67 -9.19 0.97
N LYS A 36 4.60 -9.53 1.86
CA LYS A 36 5.84 -10.28 1.56
C LYS A 36 5.61 -11.61 0.84
N ASP A 37 4.52 -12.30 1.17
CA ASP A 37 4.14 -13.59 0.57
C ASP A 37 3.04 -13.45 -0.49
N GLY A 38 2.50 -12.23 -0.64
CA GLY A 38 1.41 -11.93 -1.56
C GLY A 38 1.95 -11.80 -2.97
N LYS A 39 1.44 -12.63 -3.88
CA LYS A 39 1.32 -12.21 -5.28
C LYS A 39 0.70 -10.81 -5.28
N MET A 40 1.07 -9.93 -6.21
CA MET A 40 0.48 -8.59 -6.38
C MET A 40 -0.99 -8.67 -6.84
N GLU A 41 -1.79 -9.47 -6.14
CA GLU A 41 -3.19 -9.67 -6.36
C GLU A 41 -3.94 -8.46 -5.80
N PRO A 42 -4.65 -7.70 -6.64
CA PRO A 42 -5.32 -6.46 -6.24
C PRO A 42 -6.21 -6.62 -5.01
N GLU A 43 -6.98 -7.70 -4.96
CA GLU A 43 -7.89 -8.02 -3.86
C GLU A 43 -7.14 -8.25 -2.55
N HIS A 44 -6.02 -8.98 -2.57
CA HIS A 44 -5.19 -9.22 -1.37
C HIS A 44 -4.65 -7.91 -0.81
N ILE A 45 -4.14 -7.04 -1.69
CA ILE A 45 -3.62 -5.73 -1.31
C ILE A 45 -4.72 -4.88 -0.69
N LYS A 46 -5.87 -4.74 -1.37
CA LYS A 46 -7.02 -3.98 -0.84
C LYS A 46 -7.45 -4.47 0.53
N GLU A 47 -7.49 -5.78 0.74
CA GLU A 47 -7.86 -6.35 2.05
C GLU A 47 -6.85 -6.04 3.16
N VAL A 48 -5.53 -6.13 2.90
CA VAL A 48 -4.47 -5.72 3.87
C VAL A 48 -4.67 -4.26 4.23
N LEU A 49 -4.72 -3.39 3.21
CA LEU A 49 -4.80 -1.96 3.40
C LEU A 49 -6.06 -1.58 4.20
N ARG A 50 -7.19 -2.18 3.87
CA ARG A 50 -8.44 -1.96 4.60
C ARG A 50 -8.36 -2.43 6.05
N ALA A 51 -7.76 -3.58 6.31
CA ALA A 51 -7.57 -4.08 7.67
C ALA A 51 -6.70 -3.13 8.51
N VAL A 52 -5.57 -2.69 7.96
CA VAL A 52 -4.64 -1.77 8.64
C VAL A 52 -5.28 -0.41 8.90
N VAL A 53 -5.95 0.17 7.90
CA VAL A 53 -6.64 1.46 8.07
C VAL A 53 -7.75 1.35 9.13
N ASN A 54 -8.59 0.31 9.07
CA ASN A 54 -9.63 0.09 10.08
C ASN A 54 -9.05 -0.12 11.48
N GLY A 55 -7.93 -0.83 11.59
CA GLY A 55 -7.23 -1.02 12.86
C GLY A 55 -6.75 0.30 13.45
N ALA A 56 -6.12 1.14 12.62
CA ALA A 56 -5.70 2.47 13.03
C ALA A 56 -6.87 3.34 13.51
N PHE A 57 -8.04 3.25 12.86
CA PHE A 57 -9.27 3.90 13.32
C PHE A 57 -9.73 3.39 14.68
N GLU A 58 -9.74 2.08 14.90
CA GLU A 58 -10.13 1.49 16.18
C GLU A 58 -9.15 1.82 17.33
N GLY A 59 -7.93 2.20 17.00
CA GLY A 59 -6.90 2.61 17.96
C GLY A 59 -6.89 4.10 18.23
N ALA A 60 -7.38 4.93 17.31
CA ALA A 60 -7.40 6.38 17.44
C ALA A 60 -8.38 6.82 18.54
N THR A 61 -8.07 7.94 19.21
CA THR A 61 -8.97 8.54 20.20
C THR A 61 -10.08 9.34 19.51
N ASP A 62 -11.19 9.59 20.19
CA ASP A 62 -12.27 10.46 19.68
C ASP A 62 -11.87 11.95 19.57
N SER A 63 -10.63 12.31 19.91
CA SER A 63 -10.14 13.69 19.88
C SER A 63 -9.68 14.08 18.47
N GLU A 64 -10.35 15.06 17.87
CA GLU A 64 -10.16 15.51 16.48
C GLU A 64 -8.69 15.76 16.04
N PRO A 65 -7.86 16.52 16.78
CA PRO A 65 -6.49 16.82 16.34
C PRO A 65 -5.57 15.59 16.36
N GLU A 66 -5.75 14.73 17.37
CA GLU A 66 -4.93 13.55 17.59
C GLU A 66 -5.31 12.44 16.60
N ALA A 67 -6.62 12.24 16.37
CA ALA A 67 -7.12 11.31 15.35
C ALA A 67 -6.60 11.65 13.95
N LYS A 68 -6.61 12.95 13.58
CA LYS A 68 -6.07 13.39 12.29
C LYS A 68 -4.59 13.09 12.14
N GLU A 69 -3.77 13.39 13.15
CA GLU A 69 -2.33 13.14 13.10
C GLU A 69 -2.02 11.64 13.01
N VAL A 70 -2.70 10.82 13.79
CA VAL A 70 -2.60 9.35 13.77
C VAL A 70 -2.90 8.81 12.38
N LEU A 71 -3.98 9.27 11.77
CA LEU A 71 -4.38 8.81 10.44
C LEU A 71 -3.42 9.28 9.36
N GLN A 72 -2.89 10.50 9.45
CA GLN A 72 -1.84 10.98 8.55
C GLN A 72 -0.58 10.10 8.63
N LYS A 73 -0.12 9.76 9.84
CA LYS A 73 1.04 8.86 10.04
C LYS A 73 0.77 7.45 9.51
N THR A 74 -0.44 6.94 9.74
CA THR A 74 -0.86 5.62 9.23
C THR A 74 -0.85 5.59 7.71
N VAL A 75 -1.47 6.58 7.08
CA VAL A 75 -1.56 6.67 5.61
C VAL A 75 -0.18 6.86 4.97
N ALA A 76 0.69 7.68 5.57
CA ALA A 76 2.07 7.81 5.13
C ALA A 76 2.85 6.50 5.27
N GLY A 77 2.67 5.75 6.36
CA GLY A 77 3.32 4.44 6.55
C GLY A 77 2.85 3.41 5.52
N ILE A 78 1.57 3.45 5.13
CA ILE A 78 1.03 2.62 4.04
C ILE A 78 1.66 3.01 2.69
N ASP A 79 1.75 4.29 2.37
CA ASP A 79 2.35 4.79 1.14
C ASP A 79 3.81 4.32 1.00
N ASP A 80 4.60 4.46 2.06
CA ASP A 80 5.99 4.01 2.09
C ASP A 80 6.12 2.48 2.04
N ALA A 81 5.20 1.73 2.63
CA ALA A 81 5.17 0.27 2.50
C ALA A 81 4.90 -0.18 1.07
N LEU A 82 3.93 0.45 0.39
CA LEU A 82 3.62 0.14 -1.00
C LEU A 82 4.75 0.53 -1.94
N SER A 83 5.48 1.61 -1.63
CA SER A 83 6.74 1.95 -2.32
C SER A 83 7.79 0.84 -2.17
N GLN A 84 8.02 0.33 -0.96
CA GLN A 84 8.96 -0.78 -0.75
C GLN A 84 8.53 -2.07 -1.46
N VAL A 85 7.23 -2.39 -1.44
CA VAL A 85 6.67 -3.53 -2.18
C VAL A 85 6.88 -3.34 -3.69
N ALA A 86 6.63 -2.15 -4.23
CA ALA A 86 6.87 -1.83 -5.62
C ALA A 86 8.34 -2.02 -6.03
N GLN A 87 9.29 -1.58 -5.18
CA GLN A 87 10.73 -1.79 -5.41
C GLN A 87 11.08 -3.27 -5.43
N ALA A 88 10.66 -4.02 -4.40
CA ALA A 88 10.96 -5.44 -4.29
C ALA A 88 10.39 -6.25 -5.47
N SER A 89 9.15 -5.96 -5.87
CA SER A 89 8.52 -6.63 -7.00
C SER A 89 9.17 -6.26 -8.34
N SER A 90 9.60 -5.01 -8.53
CA SER A 90 10.35 -4.63 -9.73
C SER A 90 11.64 -5.44 -9.88
N LEU A 91 12.41 -5.60 -8.79
CA LEU A 91 13.63 -6.41 -8.79
C LEU A 91 13.34 -7.87 -9.12
N ALA A 92 12.27 -8.45 -8.55
CA ALA A 92 11.87 -9.82 -8.86
C ALA A 92 11.43 -9.99 -10.33
N ILE A 93 10.77 -8.99 -10.93
CA ILE A 93 10.42 -8.99 -12.35
C ILE A 93 11.68 -8.92 -13.21
N GLU A 94 12.62 -8.05 -12.87
CA GLU A 94 13.90 -7.91 -13.58
C GLU A 94 14.66 -9.24 -13.58
N GLU A 95 14.81 -9.89 -12.41
CA GLU A 95 15.43 -11.21 -12.28
C GLU A 95 14.72 -12.27 -13.11
N ALA A 96 13.38 -12.29 -13.12
CA ALA A 96 12.60 -13.24 -13.92
C ALA A 96 12.81 -13.02 -15.43
N THR A 97 12.87 -11.77 -15.91
CA THR A 97 13.13 -11.46 -17.33
C THR A 97 14.55 -11.82 -17.77
N GLY A 98 15.53 -11.79 -16.87
CA GLY A 98 16.90 -12.26 -17.14
C GLY A 98 17.02 -13.78 -17.31
N ASN A 99 16.03 -14.55 -16.83
CA ASN A 99 15.96 -16.01 -16.95
C ASN A 99 15.08 -16.39 -18.16
N VAL A 100 15.69 -16.32 -19.35
CA VAL A 100 15.04 -16.22 -20.68
C VAL A 100 14.10 -17.38 -21.08
N ASP A 101 14.15 -18.54 -20.42
CA ASP A 101 13.35 -19.72 -20.85
C ASP A 101 11.90 -19.76 -20.32
N GLU A 102 11.52 -18.92 -19.34
CA GLU A 102 10.23 -19.07 -18.63
C GLU A 102 9.33 -17.81 -18.63
N PHE A 103 9.86 -16.62 -18.90
CA PHE A 103 9.12 -15.36 -18.76
C PHE A 103 8.79 -14.68 -20.10
N THR A 104 7.50 -14.61 -20.45
CA THR A 104 7.08 -14.07 -21.76
C THR A 104 6.84 -12.56 -21.73
N GLU A 105 6.80 -11.91 -22.91
CA GLU A 105 6.39 -10.50 -23.05
C GLU A 105 5.00 -10.23 -22.45
N HIS A 106 4.10 -11.22 -22.54
CA HIS A 106 2.77 -11.15 -21.94
C HIS A 106 2.83 -11.14 -20.41
N ASP A 107 3.70 -11.96 -19.81
CA ASP A 107 3.89 -12.00 -18.36
C ASP A 107 4.53 -10.71 -17.84
N LEU A 108 5.47 -10.13 -18.59
CA LEU A 108 6.05 -8.82 -18.28
C LEU A 108 5.01 -7.71 -18.32
N LYS A 109 4.16 -7.66 -19.35
CA LYS A 109 3.08 -6.67 -19.45
C LYS A 109 2.10 -6.79 -18.28
N ARG A 110 1.75 -8.01 -17.87
CA ARG A 110 0.90 -8.25 -16.70
C ARG A 110 1.58 -7.75 -15.42
N ALA A 111 2.82 -8.14 -15.17
CA ALA A 111 3.53 -7.75 -13.95
C ALA A 111 3.70 -6.22 -13.85
N LEU A 112 3.96 -5.55 -14.97
CA LEU A 112 3.98 -4.09 -15.04
C LEU A 112 2.60 -3.48 -14.77
N ALA A 113 1.52 -4.08 -15.27
CA ALA A 113 0.17 -3.60 -14.98
C ALA A 113 -0.14 -3.71 -13.48
N ASP A 114 0.18 -4.85 -12.86
CA ASP A 114 -0.03 -5.08 -11.42
C ASP A 114 0.77 -4.06 -10.58
N LEU A 115 2.03 -3.79 -10.97
CA LEU A 115 2.87 -2.75 -10.35
C LEU A 115 2.24 -1.35 -10.49
N ASN A 116 1.72 -1.00 -11.67
CA ASN A 116 1.10 0.29 -11.95
C ASN A 116 -0.23 0.49 -11.22
N ASP A 117 -0.91 -0.59 -10.83
CA ASP A 117 -2.18 -0.51 -10.12
C ASP A 117 -2.02 -0.20 -8.62
N LEU A 118 -0.82 -0.36 -8.02
CA LEU A 118 -0.63 -0.17 -6.57
C LEU A 118 -1.14 1.17 -6.02
N GLU A 119 -0.77 2.28 -6.67
CA GLU A 119 -1.21 3.61 -6.25
C GLU A 119 -2.73 3.76 -6.35
N LYS A 120 -3.32 3.21 -7.41
CA LYS A 120 -4.77 3.22 -7.59
C LYS A 120 -5.46 2.38 -6.51
N LEU A 121 -4.95 1.19 -6.19
CA LEU A 121 -5.49 0.33 -5.13
C LEU A 121 -5.45 1.03 -3.77
N PHE A 122 -4.38 1.78 -3.51
CA PHE A 122 -4.25 2.59 -2.31
C PHE A 122 -5.34 3.65 -2.22
N PHE A 123 -5.50 4.49 -3.26
CA PHE A 123 -6.54 5.51 -3.30
C PHE A 123 -7.96 4.94 -3.23
N ASP A 124 -8.22 3.85 -3.96
CA ASP A 124 -9.50 3.14 -3.94
C ASP A 124 -9.84 2.70 -2.51
N THR A 125 -8.87 2.13 -1.79
CA THR A 125 -9.08 1.62 -0.44
C THR A 125 -9.35 2.75 0.55
N LEU A 126 -8.58 3.84 0.51
CA LEU A 126 -8.83 5.01 1.35
C LEU A 126 -10.23 5.58 1.10
N THR A 127 -10.64 5.67 -0.17
CA THR A 127 -11.97 6.15 -0.56
C THR A 127 -13.09 5.21 -0.08
N GLU A 128 -12.89 3.90 -0.14
CA GLU A 128 -13.85 2.90 0.36
C GLU A 128 -14.03 3.02 1.88
N VAL A 129 -12.93 3.10 2.63
CA VAL A 129 -12.98 3.25 4.09
C VAL A 129 -13.63 4.58 4.47
N ALA A 130 -13.31 5.68 3.77
CA ALA A 130 -13.95 6.97 4.00
C ALA A 130 -15.47 6.92 3.83
N LYS A 131 -15.97 6.17 2.85
CA LYS A 131 -17.42 6.00 2.63
C LYS A 131 -18.10 5.14 3.69
N GLY A 132 -17.37 4.19 4.29
CA GLY A 132 -17.89 3.30 5.33
C GLY A 132 -17.77 3.83 6.76
N GLY A 133 -16.98 4.87 6.97
CA GLY A 133 -16.72 5.46 8.29
C GLY A 133 -17.79 6.44 8.80
N GLN A 134 -17.60 6.91 10.03
CA GLN A 134 -18.40 8.02 10.59
C GLN A 134 -17.98 9.37 9.98
N GLU A 135 -18.84 10.39 10.03
CA GLU A 135 -18.63 11.68 9.35
C GLU A 135 -17.26 12.32 9.60
N LEU A 136 -16.79 12.32 10.86
CA LEU A 136 -15.47 12.86 11.21
C LEU A 136 -14.31 12.07 10.57
N THR A 137 -14.42 10.75 10.57
CA THR A 137 -13.48 9.84 9.93
C THR A 137 -13.46 10.06 8.41
N SER A 138 -14.64 10.11 7.80
CA SER A 138 -14.81 10.36 6.36
C SER A 138 -14.18 11.69 5.94
N SER A 139 -14.45 12.77 6.69
CA SER A 139 -13.89 14.10 6.41
C SER A 139 -12.36 14.10 6.50
N THR A 140 -11.81 13.44 7.52
CA THR A 140 -10.37 13.36 7.74
C THR A 140 -9.67 12.58 6.63
N ILE A 141 -10.16 11.39 6.27
CA ILE A 141 -9.58 10.60 5.18
C ILE A 141 -9.69 11.35 3.85
N ASN A 142 -10.84 11.96 3.55
CA ASN A 142 -11.01 12.72 2.31
C ASN A 142 -9.99 13.86 2.21
N SER A 143 -9.77 14.60 3.30
CA SER A 143 -8.74 15.65 3.34
C SER A 143 -7.33 15.10 3.12
N ILE A 144 -7.01 13.91 3.64
CA ILE A 144 -5.73 13.25 3.40
C ILE A 144 -5.62 12.81 1.93
N VAL A 145 -6.65 12.20 1.36
CA VAL A 145 -6.69 11.75 -0.04
C VAL A 145 -6.52 12.94 -0.99
N GLU A 146 -7.23 14.05 -0.76
CA GLU A 146 -7.08 15.27 -1.55
C GLU A 146 -5.63 15.80 -1.52
N HIS A 147 -5.00 15.79 -0.34
CA HIS A 147 -3.61 16.19 -0.19
C HIS A 147 -2.65 15.25 -0.92
N LEU A 148 -2.89 13.94 -0.86
CA LEU A 148 -2.09 12.92 -1.57
C LEU A 148 -2.28 12.94 -3.09
N GLN A 149 -3.43 13.38 -3.59
CA GLN A 149 -3.64 13.57 -5.03
C GLN A 149 -2.94 14.83 -5.57
N GLN A 150 -2.79 15.85 -4.72
CA GLN A 150 -2.09 17.09 -5.05
C GLN A 150 -0.58 16.96 -4.87
N SER A 151 -0.15 16.14 -3.93
CA SER A 151 1.26 15.77 -3.74
C SER A 151 1.58 14.52 -4.55
N SER A 152 2.86 14.21 -4.75
CA SER A 152 3.24 12.91 -5.30
C SER A 152 3.38 11.92 -4.15
N THR A 153 2.71 10.77 -4.24
CA THR A 153 2.89 9.67 -3.29
C THR A 153 4.26 9.00 -3.45
N SER A 154 4.77 8.35 -2.40
CA SER A 154 5.98 7.54 -2.46
C SER A 154 5.80 6.35 -3.42
N VAL A 155 4.66 5.66 -3.33
CA VAL A 155 4.34 4.54 -4.22
C VAL A 155 4.25 4.98 -5.68
N GLY A 156 3.57 6.10 -5.98
CA GLY A 156 3.39 6.60 -7.35
C GLY A 156 4.71 6.98 -8.02
N ARG A 157 5.61 7.67 -7.29
CA ARG A 157 6.97 7.95 -7.79
C ARG A 157 7.73 6.67 -8.09
N THR A 158 7.73 5.75 -7.13
CA THR A 158 8.47 4.49 -7.24
C THR A 158 7.98 3.67 -8.42
N VAL A 159 6.67 3.48 -8.54
CA VAL A 159 6.03 2.75 -9.63
C VAL A 159 6.39 3.37 -10.99
N ALA A 160 6.34 4.70 -11.12
CA ALA A 160 6.70 5.38 -12.36
C ALA A 160 8.18 5.17 -12.74
N GLU A 161 9.08 5.26 -11.76
CA GLU A 161 10.52 5.03 -11.93
C GLU A 161 10.80 3.58 -12.34
N GLN A 162 10.30 2.61 -11.55
CA GLN A 162 10.53 1.17 -11.75
C GLN A 162 9.93 0.66 -13.05
N SER A 163 8.67 1.04 -13.36
CA SER A 163 8.03 0.67 -14.62
C SER A 163 8.79 1.19 -15.84
N SER A 164 9.39 2.38 -15.73
CA SER A 164 10.20 2.96 -16.82
C SER A 164 11.54 2.24 -16.96
N HIS A 165 12.17 1.86 -15.85
CA HIS A 165 13.40 1.07 -15.84
C HIS A 165 13.21 -0.29 -16.52
N LEU A 166 12.18 -1.06 -16.11
CA LEU A 166 11.89 -2.39 -16.65
C LEU A 166 11.61 -2.39 -18.16
N ARG A 167 10.92 -1.36 -18.67
CA ARG A 167 10.69 -1.20 -20.12
C ARG A 167 11.99 -1.00 -20.89
N ASN A 168 12.88 -0.13 -20.38
CA ASN A 168 14.15 0.16 -21.02
C ASN A 168 15.07 -1.06 -21.03
N VAL A 169 15.12 -1.84 -19.95
CA VAL A 169 15.91 -3.07 -19.89
C VAL A 169 15.45 -4.06 -20.97
N HIS A 170 14.14 -4.25 -21.11
CA HIS A 170 13.58 -5.17 -22.11
C HIS A 170 13.86 -4.75 -23.57
N GLU A 171 13.79 -3.45 -23.88
CA GLU A 171 14.11 -2.93 -25.23
C GLU A 171 15.59 -3.11 -25.60
N ILE A 172 16.51 -3.19 -24.64
CA ILE A 172 17.95 -3.39 -24.89
C ILE A 172 18.27 -4.87 -25.15
N THR A 173 17.50 -5.80 -24.57
CA THR A 173 17.70 -7.25 -24.71
C THR A 173 16.93 -7.92 -25.85
N SER A 174 16.03 -7.20 -26.55
CA SER A 174 15.28 -7.68 -27.73
C SER A 174 15.99 -7.35 -29.04
#